data_AF-A0A9P4TUI3-F1
#
_entry.id   AF-A0A9P4TUI3-F1
#
_cell.length_a   1.000
_cell.length_b   1.000
_cell.length_c   1.000
_cell.angle_alpha   90.00
_cell.angle_beta   90.00
_cell.angle_gamma   90.00
#
_symmetry.space_group_name_H-M   'P 1'
#
loop_
_entity.id
_entity.type
_entity.pdbx_description
1 polymer ?
#
loop_
_entity_poly.entity_id
_entity_poly.type
_entity_poly.pdbx_seq_one_letter_code
_entity_poly.pdbx_strand_id
1 'polypeptide(L)'
;ESILKTGIIYGIPRVINAFRALISVIPSPASNEISSVRNHIRDPSTTDERGIEYMRNIFRADLDPFLTKMDNYWPDLRTLVVTTIYGYYQSDISIIDSVTTSQLNIAALIPMDVTAEVGWHMRGLIRNGGSRKQLEFAHRVTKDIVSICDILLKNKMPQAENVINEERLF
;
A
#
# COMPACT_ATOMS: atom_id res chain seq x y z
N GLU A 1 -12.69 -0.20 -2.24
CA GLU A 1 -11.40 -0.90 -2.08
C GLU A 1 -10.21 0.03 -1.81
N SER A 2 -9.94 1.06 -2.62
CA SER A 2 -8.76 1.94 -2.45
C SER A 2 -8.60 2.52 -1.04
N ILE A 3 -9.65 3.15 -0.48
CA ILE A 3 -9.65 3.74 0.88
C ILE A 3 -9.29 2.69 1.95
N LEU A 4 -9.76 1.46 1.80
CA LEU A 4 -9.57 0.39 2.78
C LEU A 4 -8.14 -0.17 2.69
N LYS A 5 -7.68 -0.51 1.48
CA LYS A 5 -6.31 -1.02 1.24
C LYS A 5 -5.22 -0.06 1.71
N THR A 6 -5.39 1.24 1.47
CA THR A 6 -4.40 2.25 1.93
C THR A 6 -4.62 2.68 3.38
N GLY A 7 -5.80 2.38 3.95
CA GLY A 7 -6.16 2.69 5.32
C GLY A 7 -5.24 2.11 6.38
N ILE A 8 -4.65 0.95 6.09
CA ILE A 8 -3.65 0.31 6.93
C ILE A 8 -2.32 1.09 6.99
N ILE A 9 -2.07 1.99 6.02
CA ILE A 9 -0.82 2.76 5.93
C ILE A 9 -0.96 4.05 6.73
N TYR A 10 -2.01 4.84 6.43
CA TYR A 10 -2.20 6.16 7.03
C TYR A 10 -3.12 6.18 8.27
N GLY A 11 -3.66 5.02 8.66
CA GLY A 11 -4.42 4.83 9.89
C GLY A 11 -5.94 5.02 9.77
N ILE A 12 -6.66 4.36 10.68
CA ILE A 12 -8.12 4.30 10.73
C ILE A 12 -8.82 5.67 10.86
N PRO A 13 -8.32 6.67 11.63
CA PRO A 13 -9.00 7.96 11.71
C PRO A 13 -9.19 8.65 10.34
N ARG A 14 -8.18 8.57 9.46
CA ARG A 14 -8.26 9.12 8.10
C ARG A 14 -9.19 8.30 7.21
N VAL A 15 -9.23 6.97 7.39
CA VAL A 15 -10.22 6.10 6.72
C VAL A 15 -11.64 6.55 7.06
N ILE A 16 -11.92 6.79 8.34
CA ILE A 16 -13.26 7.21 8.80
C ILE A 16 -13.64 8.57 8.20
N ASN A 17 -12.71 9.52 8.13
CA ASN A 17 -12.97 10.81 7.48
C ASN A 17 -13.26 10.66 5.98
N ALA A 18 -12.46 9.87 5.26
CA ALA A 18 -12.70 9.58 3.85
C ALA A 18 -14.03 8.85 3.62
N PHE A 19 -14.37 7.90 4.50
CA PHE A 19 -15.64 7.18 4.49
C PHE A 19 -16.82 8.14 4.67
N ARG A 20 -16.77 9.05 5.65
CA ARG A 20 -17.83 10.05 5.89
C ARG A 20 -18.06 10.95 4.67
N ALA A 21 -16.99 11.42 4.04
CA ALA A 21 -17.08 12.20 2.81
C ALA A 21 -17.70 11.38 1.66
N LEU A 22 -17.26 10.14 1.47
CA LEU A 22 -17.77 9.25 0.43
C LEU A 22 -19.27 8.96 0.61
N ILE A 23 -19.72 8.57 1.80
CA ILE A 23 -21.14 8.23 2.01
C ILE A 23 -22.05 9.44 1.87
N SER A 24 -21.55 10.66 2.10
CA SER A 24 -22.36 11.88 1.97
C SER A 24 -22.76 12.20 0.53
N VAL A 25 -22.05 11.63 -0.45
CA VAL A 25 -22.32 11.81 -1.89
C VAL A 25 -22.98 10.59 -2.52
N ILE A 26 -23.11 9.49 -1.78
CA ILE A 26 -23.82 8.29 -2.25
C ILE A 26 -25.33 8.49 -1.98
N PRO A 27 -26.21 8.41 -3.00
CA PRO A 27 -27.63 8.74 -2.84
C PRO A 27 -28.38 7.92 -1.78
N SER A 28 -28.06 6.63 -1.65
CA SER A 28 -28.66 5.74 -0.66
C SER A 28 -27.82 4.46 -0.49
N PRO A 29 -27.98 3.70 0.61
CA PRO A 29 -27.37 2.38 0.74
C PRO A 29 -27.76 1.39 -0.38
N ALA A 30 -28.97 1.51 -0.93
CA ALA A 30 -29.44 0.66 -2.04
C ALA A 30 -28.73 0.97 -3.36
N SER A 31 -28.09 2.14 -3.47
CA SER A 31 -27.28 2.54 -4.64
C SER A 31 -25.84 2.03 -4.56
N ASN A 32 -25.50 1.23 -3.55
CA ASN A 32 -24.14 0.76 -3.29
C ASN A 32 -24.08 -0.75 -3.07
N GLU A 33 -22.94 -1.37 -3.38
CA GLU A 33 -22.67 -2.75 -3.00
C GLU A 33 -22.34 -2.81 -1.50
N ILE A 34 -23.11 -3.62 -0.75
CA ILE A 34 -22.98 -3.76 0.71
C ILE A 34 -22.38 -5.10 1.15
N SER A 35 -22.10 -6.00 0.19
CA SER A 35 -21.35 -7.24 0.45
C SER A 35 -19.88 -6.95 0.67
N SER A 36 -19.30 -7.55 1.70
CA SER A 36 -17.84 -7.55 1.85
C SER A 36 -17.24 -8.63 0.96
N VAL A 37 -16.35 -8.21 0.06
CA VAL A 37 -15.56 -9.09 -0.81
C VAL A 37 -14.69 -10.09 -0.02
N ARG A 38 -14.44 -9.82 1.27
CA ARG A 38 -13.63 -10.64 2.18
C ARG A 38 -14.45 -11.58 3.06
N ASN A 39 -15.77 -11.66 2.89
CA ASN A 39 -16.63 -12.54 3.70
C ASN A 39 -16.25 -14.03 3.61
N HIS A 40 -15.52 -14.43 2.57
CA HIS A 40 -15.02 -15.79 2.41
C HIS A 40 -13.83 -16.13 3.33
N ILE A 41 -13.13 -15.11 3.88
CA ILE A 41 -11.96 -15.29 4.74
C ILE A 41 -12.41 -15.40 6.19
N ARG A 42 -12.42 -16.62 6.73
CA ARG A 42 -12.81 -16.89 8.13
C ARG A 42 -11.66 -16.71 9.12
N ASP A 43 -10.47 -17.10 8.71
CA ASP A 43 -9.24 -17.00 9.50
C ASP A 43 -8.20 -16.22 8.69
N PRO A 44 -7.86 -14.98 9.09
CA PRO A 44 -6.88 -14.16 8.39
C PRO A 44 -5.51 -14.84 8.19
N SER A 45 -5.09 -15.71 9.12
CA SER A 45 -3.78 -16.38 9.03
C SER A 45 -3.66 -17.33 7.82
N THR A 46 -4.80 -17.80 7.30
CA THR A 46 -4.85 -18.60 6.06
C THR A 46 -4.42 -17.81 4.82
N THR A 47 -4.25 -16.48 4.94
CA THR A 47 -3.78 -15.61 3.85
C THR A 47 -2.29 -15.32 3.91
N ASP A 48 -1.55 -15.83 4.91
CA ASP A 48 -0.14 -15.53 5.13
C ASP A 48 0.75 -15.94 3.95
N GLU A 49 0.55 -17.13 3.38
CA GLU A 49 1.35 -17.62 2.24
C GLU A 49 1.21 -16.70 1.02
N ARG A 50 -0.04 -16.33 0.69
CA ARG A 50 -0.34 -15.35 -0.38
C ARG A 50 0.29 -13.98 -0.08
N GLY A 51 0.25 -13.55 1.18
CA GLY A 51 0.88 -12.31 1.63
C GLY A 51 2.39 -12.33 1.45
N ILE A 52 3.06 -13.40 1.88
CA ILE A 52 4.50 -13.57 1.78
C ILE A 52 4.94 -13.65 0.31
N GLU A 53 4.19 -14.34 -0.56
CA GLU A 53 4.48 -14.39 -1.99
C GLU A 53 4.42 -12.99 -2.62
N TYR A 54 3.34 -12.24 -2.33
CA TYR A 54 3.19 -10.87 -2.81
C TYR A 54 4.31 -9.95 -2.30
N MET A 55 4.65 -10.06 -1.01
CA MET A 55 5.79 -9.35 -0.41
C MET A 55 7.12 -9.72 -1.07
N ARG A 56 7.33 -10.99 -1.41
CA ARG A 56 8.58 -11.48 -1.99
C ARG A 56 8.82 -10.88 -3.37
N ASN A 57 7.76 -10.65 -4.13
CA ASN A 57 7.85 -9.92 -5.39
C ASN A 57 8.33 -8.47 -5.18
N ILE A 58 7.80 -7.78 -4.16
CA ILE A 58 8.12 -6.38 -3.87
C ILE A 58 9.50 -6.21 -3.23
N PHE A 59 9.82 -7.02 -2.22
CA PHE A 59 10.98 -6.83 -1.34
C PHE A 59 12.17 -7.74 -1.66
N ARG A 60 11.96 -8.79 -2.47
CA ARG A 60 13.00 -9.71 -2.96
C ARG A 60 13.91 -10.19 -1.83
N ALA A 61 15.22 -10.06 -2.02
CA ALA A 61 16.26 -10.57 -1.11
C ALA A 61 16.24 -9.96 0.29
N ASP A 62 15.53 -8.85 0.49
CA ASP A 62 15.45 -8.17 1.79
C ASP A 62 14.23 -8.59 2.61
N LEU A 63 13.31 -9.37 2.03
CA LEU A 63 12.14 -9.86 2.77
C LEU A 63 12.56 -10.75 3.94
N ASP A 64 13.33 -11.80 3.69
CA ASP A 64 13.67 -12.79 4.72
C ASP A 64 14.47 -12.18 5.88
N PRO A 65 15.49 -11.32 5.65
CA PRO A 65 16.15 -10.60 6.73
C PRO A 65 15.20 -9.68 7.52
N PHE A 66 14.26 -9.01 6.84
CA PHE A 66 13.30 -8.12 7.49
C PHE A 66 12.33 -8.88 8.39
N LEU A 67 11.79 -9.99 7.89
CA LEU A 67 10.93 -10.90 8.63
C LEU A 67 11.66 -11.55 9.82
N THR A 68 12.89 -12.00 9.63
CA THR A 68 13.73 -12.56 10.70
C THR A 68 13.96 -11.54 11.83
N LYS A 69 14.15 -10.25 11.51
CA LYS A 69 14.25 -9.21 12.53
C LYS A 69 12.94 -9.07 13.31
N MET A 70 11.77 -9.12 12.65
CA MET A 70 10.50 -9.09 13.38
C MET A 70 10.34 -10.31 14.30
N ASP A 71 10.70 -11.50 13.84
CA ASP A 71 10.64 -12.72 14.67
C ASP A 71 11.48 -12.57 15.96
N ASN A 72 12.66 -11.96 15.85
CA ASN A 72 13.59 -11.84 16.98
C ASN A 72 13.26 -10.67 17.93
N TYR A 73 12.66 -9.59 17.44
CA TYR A 73 12.52 -8.35 18.21
C TYR A 73 11.06 -7.95 18.47
N TRP A 74 10.13 -8.26 17.57
CA TRP A 74 8.72 -7.86 17.70
C TRP A 74 7.78 -8.77 16.88
N PRO A 75 7.48 -9.98 17.36
CA PRO A 75 6.62 -10.93 16.64
C PRO A 75 5.22 -10.38 16.32
N ASP A 76 4.64 -9.55 17.20
CA ASP A 76 3.33 -8.93 16.92
C ASP A 76 3.38 -8.00 15.69
N LEU A 77 4.51 -7.32 15.44
CA LEU A 77 4.69 -6.54 14.22
C LEU A 77 4.70 -7.45 12.98
N ARG A 78 5.25 -8.66 13.09
CA ARG A 78 5.15 -9.64 12.01
C ARG A 78 3.69 -10.01 11.75
N THR A 79 2.90 -10.30 12.77
CA THR A 79 1.48 -10.61 12.59
C THR A 79 0.73 -9.45 11.95
N LEU A 80 1.03 -8.21 12.36
CA LEU A 80 0.46 -7.02 11.72
C LEU A 80 0.86 -6.94 10.24
N VAL A 81 2.15 -7.09 9.92
CA VAL A 81 2.66 -6.92 8.55
C VAL A 81 2.25 -8.08 7.65
N VAL A 82 2.54 -9.32 8.03
CA VAL A 82 2.32 -10.50 7.19
C VAL A 82 0.84 -10.83 7.12
N THR A 83 0.18 -11.04 8.26
CA THR A 83 -1.21 -11.52 8.27
C THR A 83 -2.18 -10.41 7.93
N THR A 84 -2.09 -9.28 8.63
CA THR A 84 -3.11 -8.23 8.50
C THR A 84 -2.88 -7.37 7.26
N ILE A 85 -1.69 -6.82 7.09
CA ILE A 85 -1.43 -5.88 5.98
C ILE A 85 -1.32 -6.63 4.65
N TYR A 86 -0.36 -7.57 4.54
CA TYR A 86 -0.07 -8.19 3.26
C TYR A 86 -1.01 -9.34 2.92
N GLY A 87 -1.25 -10.25 3.85
CA GLY A 87 -2.17 -11.38 3.68
C GLY A 87 -3.59 -10.90 3.45
N TYR A 88 -4.18 -10.18 4.40
CA TYR A 88 -5.61 -9.86 4.37
C TYR A 88 -5.99 -8.72 3.39
N TYR A 89 -5.16 -7.67 3.28
CA TYR A 89 -5.49 -6.50 2.46
C TYR A 89 -4.71 -6.39 1.14
N GLN A 90 -3.38 -6.33 1.19
CA GLN A 90 -2.59 -5.93 0.02
C GLN A 90 -2.52 -7.00 -1.06
N SER A 91 -2.35 -8.27 -0.70
CA SER A 91 -2.23 -9.39 -1.65
C SER A 91 -3.55 -9.83 -2.29
N ASP A 92 -4.70 -9.37 -1.77
CA ASP A 92 -6.00 -9.59 -2.42
C ASP A 92 -6.15 -8.66 -3.63
N ILE A 93 -5.76 -9.14 -4.81
CA ILE A 93 -5.79 -8.39 -6.07
C ILE A 93 -7.06 -8.66 -6.90
N SER A 94 -8.11 -9.23 -6.29
CA SER A 94 -9.35 -9.60 -7.00
C SER A 94 -10.17 -8.40 -7.49
N ILE A 95 -10.06 -7.25 -6.83
CA ILE A 95 -10.79 -6.01 -7.16
C ILE A 95 -9.86 -4.94 -7.76
N ILE A 96 -8.68 -4.75 -7.17
CA ILE A 96 -7.66 -3.81 -7.64
C ILE A 96 -6.38 -4.59 -7.87
N ASP A 97 -5.84 -4.53 -9.08
CA ASP A 97 -4.62 -5.25 -9.46
C ASP A 97 -3.37 -4.81 -8.68
N SER A 98 -2.27 -5.54 -8.85
CA SER A 98 -1.01 -5.31 -8.13
C SER A 98 -0.34 -3.97 -8.49
N VAL A 99 -0.45 -3.54 -9.75
CA VAL A 99 0.14 -2.27 -10.23
C VAL A 99 -0.61 -1.09 -9.63
N THR A 100 -1.93 -1.11 -9.72
CA THR A 100 -2.81 -0.06 -9.16
C THR A 100 -2.73 -0.04 -7.63
N THR A 101 -2.64 -1.21 -6.98
CA THR A 101 -2.38 -1.30 -5.53
C THR A 101 -1.05 -0.63 -5.18
N SER A 102 0.00 -0.84 -5.97
CA SER A 102 1.30 -0.19 -5.74
C SER A 102 1.24 1.33 -5.95
N GLN A 103 0.51 1.80 -6.97
CA GLN A 103 0.26 3.23 -7.18
C GLN A 103 -0.47 3.87 -6.00
N LEU A 104 -1.47 3.19 -5.44
CA LEU A 104 -2.20 3.63 -4.26
C LEU A 104 -1.29 3.71 -3.02
N ASN A 105 -0.39 2.75 -2.84
CA ASN A 105 0.59 2.79 -1.74
C ASN A 105 1.53 3.99 -1.89
N ILE A 106 2.05 4.26 -3.10
CA ILE A 106 2.86 5.46 -3.37
C ILE A 106 2.07 6.74 -3.05
N ALA A 107 0.81 6.80 -3.48
CA ALA A 107 -0.06 7.95 -3.24
C ALA A 107 -0.38 8.17 -1.76
N ALA A 108 -0.46 7.10 -0.96
CA ALA A 108 -0.68 7.17 0.48
C ALA A 108 0.60 7.58 1.24
N LEU A 109 1.77 7.15 0.78
CA LEU A 109 3.05 7.33 1.49
C LEU A 109 3.68 8.71 1.27
N ILE A 110 3.56 9.29 0.07
CA ILE A 110 4.17 10.61 -0.22
C ILE A 110 3.68 11.71 0.76
N PRO A 111 2.36 11.88 1.02
CA PRO A 111 1.88 12.89 1.97
C PRO A 111 2.24 12.59 3.43
N MET A 112 2.67 11.36 3.73
CA MET A 112 3.20 10.98 5.05
C MET A 112 4.69 11.29 5.19
N ASP A 113 5.36 11.74 4.13
CA ASP A 113 6.75 12.18 4.14
C ASP A 113 7.76 11.06 4.51
N VAL A 114 7.44 9.81 4.16
CA VAL A 114 8.22 8.60 4.48
C VAL A 114 9.03 8.12 3.26
N THR A 115 10.21 8.72 3.08
CA THR A 115 11.00 8.61 1.83
C THR A 115 11.43 7.17 1.49
N ALA A 116 11.84 6.39 2.49
CA ALA A 116 12.31 5.01 2.26
C ALA A 116 11.18 4.12 1.73
N GLU A 117 10.03 4.17 2.38
CA GLU A 117 8.83 3.41 2.05
C GLU A 117 8.28 3.80 0.68
N VAL A 118 8.30 5.10 0.33
CA VAL A 118 7.96 5.55 -1.03
C VAL A 118 8.89 4.88 -2.06
N GLY A 119 10.20 4.86 -1.81
CA GLY A 119 11.17 4.18 -2.68
C GLY A 119 10.92 2.68 -2.80
N TRP A 120 10.60 2.01 -1.69
CA TRP A 120 10.27 0.59 -1.66
C TRP A 120 9.05 0.27 -2.53
N HIS A 121 7.98 1.06 -2.42
CA HIS A 121 6.75 0.83 -3.18
C HIS A 121 6.85 1.30 -4.63
N MET A 122 7.71 2.28 -4.95
CA MET A 122 8.07 2.61 -6.34
C MET A 122 8.79 1.44 -7.03
N ARG A 123 9.73 0.77 -6.35
CA ARG A 123 10.32 -0.48 -6.84
C ARG A 123 9.29 -1.59 -6.96
N GLY A 124 8.46 -1.74 -5.93
CA GLY A 124 7.36 -2.72 -5.88
C GLY A 124 6.44 -2.62 -7.09
N LEU A 125 6.10 -1.40 -7.52
CA LEU A 125 5.28 -1.16 -8.71
C LEU A 125 5.92 -1.76 -9.97
N ILE A 126 7.22 -1.51 -10.21
CA ILE A 126 7.92 -2.07 -11.37
C ILE A 126 8.00 -3.59 -11.27
N ARG A 127 8.31 -4.11 -10.08
CA ARG A 127 8.39 -5.57 -9.82
C ARG A 127 7.04 -6.26 -10.00
N ASN A 128 5.93 -5.55 -9.76
CA ASN A 128 4.57 -5.99 -10.03
C ASN A 128 4.17 -5.89 -11.53
N GLY A 129 5.12 -5.55 -12.42
CA GLY A 129 4.89 -5.47 -13.88
C GLY A 129 4.42 -4.10 -14.36
N GLY A 130 4.39 -3.08 -13.50
CA GLY A 130 4.03 -1.74 -13.91
C GLY A 130 5.16 -1.04 -14.67
N SER A 131 4.78 -0.12 -15.55
CA SER A 131 5.73 0.68 -16.36
C SER A 131 6.27 1.89 -15.60
N ARG A 132 7.42 2.42 -16.05
CA ARG A 132 7.95 3.71 -15.55
C ARG A 132 6.92 4.84 -15.69
N LYS A 133 6.14 4.87 -16.77
CA LYS A 133 5.08 5.85 -16.99
C LYS A 133 3.99 5.77 -15.90
N GLN A 134 3.56 4.57 -15.52
CA GLN A 134 2.57 4.38 -14.45
C GLN A 134 3.10 4.83 -13.08
N LEU A 135 4.38 4.56 -12.81
CA LEU A 135 5.06 5.02 -11.61
C LEU A 135 5.14 6.55 -11.56
N GLU A 136 5.65 7.17 -12.62
CA GLU A 136 5.79 8.62 -12.73
C GLU A 136 4.43 9.32 -12.65
N PHE A 137 3.38 8.71 -13.23
CA PHE A 137 2.02 9.21 -13.11
C PHE A 137 1.55 9.27 -11.65
N ALA A 138 1.67 8.15 -10.91
CA ALA A 138 1.24 8.10 -9.51
C ALA A 138 2.04 9.07 -8.64
N HIS A 139 3.36 9.13 -8.82
CA HIS A 139 4.23 10.06 -8.10
C HIS A 139 3.89 11.52 -8.41
N ARG A 140 3.74 11.90 -9.69
CA ARG A 140 3.42 13.27 -10.10
C ARG A 140 2.05 13.71 -9.60
N VAL A 141 1.00 12.93 -9.84
CA VAL A 141 -0.36 13.27 -9.40
C VAL A 141 -0.41 13.46 -7.89
N THR A 142 0.29 12.63 -7.12
CA THR A 142 0.34 12.77 -5.67
C THR A 142 1.05 14.05 -5.24
N LYS A 143 2.15 14.42 -5.90
CA LYS A 143 2.83 15.71 -5.64
C LYS A 143 1.96 16.91 -6.01
N ASP A 144 1.20 16.82 -7.10
CA ASP A 144 0.24 17.85 -7.50
C ASP A 144 -0.82 18.03 -6.40
N ILE A 145 -1.35 16.93 -5.85
CA ILE A 145 -2.32 16.95 -4.72
C ILE A 145 -1.69 17.53 -3.45
N VAL A 146 -0.47 17.11 -3.09
CA VAL A 146 0.29 17.67 -1.96
C VAL A 146 0.42 19.18 -2.08
N SER A 147 0.72 19.68 -3.30
CA SER A 147 0.78 21.11 -3.58
C SER A 147 -0.58 21.80 -3.47
N ILE A 148 -1.65 21.20 -3.99
CA ILE A 148 -3.02 21.75 -3.91
C ILE A 148 -3.49 21.85 -2.45
N CYS A 149 -3.06 20.92 -1.60
CA CYS A 149 -3.40 20.87 -0.19
C CYS A 149 -2.42 21.66 0.71
N ASP A 150 -1.46 22.39 0.14
CA ASP A 150 -0.43 23.16 0.85
C ASP A 150 0.34 22.32 1.89
N ILE A 151 0.56 21.04 1.61
CA ILE A 151 1.31 20.13 2.48
C ILE A 151 2.81 20.35 2.24
N LEU A 152 3.53 20.78 3.28
CA LEU A 152 4.98 20.90 3.26
C LEU A 152 5.64 19.54 3.58
N LEU A 153 6.28 18.93 2.58
CA LEU A 153 7.16 17.77 2.77
C LEU A 153 8.53 18.23 3.28
N LYS A 154 9.03 17.60 4.35
CA LYS A 154 10.35 17.89 4.92
C LYS A 154 11.44 17.09 4.22
N ASN A 155 11.11 15.92 3.70
CA ASN A 155 12.06 15.05 3.02
C ASN A 155 11.96 15.17 1.49
N LYS A 156 13.07 14.87 0.81
CA LYS A 156 13.10 14.81 -0.66
C LYS A 156 12.54 13.47 -1.12
N MET A 157 11.41 13.49 -1.80
CA MET A 157 10.81 12.28 -2.38
C MET A 157 11.70 11.67 -3.48
N PRO A 158 11.84 10.33 -3.51
CA PRO A 158 12.65 9.66 -4.51
C PRO A 158 12.04 9.83 -5.90
N GLN A 159 12.89 9.86 -6.94
CA GLN A 159 12.46 9.88 -8.34
C GLN A 159 12.63 8.50 -8.96
N ALA A 160 11.89 8.22 -10.03
CA ALA A 160 11.87 6.91 -10.68
C ALA A 160 13.29 6.43 -11.03
N GLU A 161 14.07 7.30 -11.68
CA GLU A 161 15.45 7.05 -12.09
C GLU A 161 16.39 6.65 -10.93
N ASN A 162 16.07 7.07 -9.70
CA ASN A 162 16.90 6.78 -8.55
C ASN A 162 16.63 5.39 -7.97
N VAL A 163 15.45 4.81 -8.22
CA VAL A 163 14.99 3.62 -7.48
C VAL A 163 14.76 2.40 -8.36
N ILE A 164 14.42 2.56 -9.63
CA ILE A 164 14.01 1.43 -10.49
C ILE A 164 15.12 0.40 -10.74
N ASN A 165 16.38 0.80 -10.62
CA ASN A 165 17.54 -0.07 -10.81
C ASN A 165 18.15 -0.58 -9.49
N GLU A 166 17.57 -0.19 -8.35
CA GLU A 166 18.03 -0.66 -7.04
C GLU A 166 17.42 -2.02 -6.72
N GLU A 167 18.28 -3.00 -6.43
CA GLU A 167 17.84 -4.33 -6.02
C GLU A 167 17.52 -4.39 -4.52
N ARG A 168 18.23 -3.62 -3.69
CA ARG A 168 18.13 -3.64 -2.23
C ARG A 168 17.18 -2.56 -1.68
N LEU A 169 16.60 -2.83 -0.52
CA LEU A 169 15.79 -1.90 0.28
C LEU A 169 16.64 -1.03 1.22
N PHE A 170 17.80 -1.55 1.64
CA PHE A 170 18.73 -0.96 2.61
C PHE A 170 20.15 -0.94 2.05
#